data_AF-A0A9D5LHT7-F1
#
_entry.id   AF-A0A9D5LHT7-F1
#
_cell.length_a   1.000
_cell.length_b   1.000
_cell.length_c   1.000
_cell.angle_alpha   90.00
_cell.angle_beta   90.00
_cell.angle_gamma   90.00
#
_symmetry.space_group_name_H-M   'P 1'
#
loop_
_entity.id
_entity.type
_entity.pdbx_description
1 polymer ?
#
loop_
_entity_poly.entity_id
_entity_poly.type
_entity_poly.pdbx_seq_one_letter_code
_entity_poly.pdbx_strand_id
1 'polypeptide(L)' 'MANYYEMSVSELEAERDRLEAKMAASNDTAEIELLSQDIEGIEDILSERDPMAED' A
#
# COMPACT_ATOMS: atom_id res chain seq x y z
N MET A 1 4.67 -1.62 -12.39
CA MET A 1 4.81 -1.88 -10.95
C MET A 1 5.75 -0.83 -10.38
N ALA A 2 5.29 -0.07 -9.40
CA ALA A 2 6.14 0.86 -8.67
C ALA A 2 7.17 0.06 -7.85
N ASN A 3 8.37 0.61 -7.67
CA ASN A 3 9.39 -0.03 -6.85
C ASN A 3 9.30 0.47 -5.40
N TYR A 4 8.36 -0.09 -4.63
CA TYR A 4 8.10 0.29 -3.25
C TYR A 4 9.32 0.11 -2.33
N TYR A 5 10.24 -0.80 -2.67
CA TYR A 5 11.46 -1.06 -1.89
C TYR A 5 12.45 0.13 -1.84
N GLU A 6 12.35 1.09 -2.75
CA GLU A 6 13.21 2.28 -2.75
C GLU A 6 12.61 3.46 -1.98
N MET A 7 11.32 3.42 -1.65
CA MET A 7 10.61 4.47 -0.90
C MET A 7 10.97 4.40 0.58
N SER A 8 10.94 5.53 1.30
CA SER A 8 11.01 5.57 2.76
C SER A 8 9.72 5.07 3.42
N VAL A 9 9.74 4.78 4.72
CA VAL A 9 8.55 4.36 5.49
C VAL A 9 7.42 5.38 5.37
N SER A 10 7.71 6.66 5.58
CA SER A 10 6.70 7.74 5.46
C SER A 10 6.12 7.88 4.06
N GLU A 11 6.92 7.60 3.02
CA GLU A 11 6.42 7.63 1.63
C GLU A 11 5.53 6.42 1.34
N LEU A 12 5.86 5.25 1.90
CA LEU A 12 5.03 4.04 1.80
C LEU A 12 3.69 4.21 2.52
N GLU A 13 3.68 4.76 3.74
CA GLU A 13 2.45 5.06 4.48
C GLU A 13 1.57 6.04 3.69
N ALA A 14 2.15 7.12 3.17
CA ALA A 14 1.42 8.10 2.38
C ALA A 14 0.85 7.52 1.08
N GLU A 15 1.59 6.63 0.41
CA GLU A 15 1.12 5.96 -0.81
C GLU A 15 0.04 4.92 -0.48
N ARG A 16 0.16 4.15 0.61
CA ARG A 16 -0.90 3.25 1.09
C ARG A 16 -2.20 4.02 1.32
N ASP A 17 -2.16 5.08 2.11
CA ASP A 17 -3.35 5.90 2.41
C ASP A 17 -3.99 6.48 1.14
N ARG A 18 -3.16 6.86 0.16
CA ARG A 18 -3.64 7.33 -1.16
C ARG A 18 -4.32 6.22 -1.95
N LEU A 19 -3.74 5.01 -1.97
CA LEU A 19 -4.31 3.86 -2.68
C LEU A 19 -5.61 3.39 -2.01
N GLU A 20 -5.68 3.38 -0.68
CA GLU A 20 -6.90 3.11 0.07
C GLU A 20 -8.01 4.11 -0.25
N ALA A 21 -7.69 5.41 -0.26
CA ALA A 21 -8.65 6.45 -0.64
C ALA A 21 -9.15 6.28 -2.09
N LYS A 22 -8.25 5.88 -3.00
CA LYS A 22 -8.60 5.61 -4.40
C LYS A 22 -9.47 4.36 -4.53
N MET A 23 -9.16 3.31 -3.79
CA MET A 23 -9.94 2.06 -3.77
C MET A 23 -11.35 2.30 -3.21
N ALA A 24 -11.48 3.07 -2.13
CA ALA A 24 -12.76 3.45 -1.54
C ALA A 24 -13.63 4.30 -2.48
N ALA A 25 -13.00 5.04 -3.41
CA ALA A 25 -13.69 5.84 -4.42
C ALA A 25 -13.99 5.09 -5.72
N SER A 26 -13.39 3.91 -5.95
CA SER A 26 -13.56 3.15 -7.18
C SER A 26 -14.80 2.26 -7.12
N ASN A 27 -15.47 2.11 -8.27
CA ASN A 27 -16.57 1.17 -8.48
C ASN A 27 -16.18 0.06 -9.48
N ASP A 28 -14.92 0.05 -9.95
CA ASP A 28 -14.42 -0.95 -10.88
C ASP A 28 -13.74 -2.07 -10.09
N THR A 29 -14.30 -3.27 -10.14
CA THR A 29 -13.78 -4.45 -9.44
C THR A 29 -12.35 -4.79 -9.85
N ALA A 30 -12.00 -4.63 -11.13
CA ALA A 30 -10.64 -4.93 -11.58
C ALA A 30 -9.65 -3.88 -11.06
N GLU A 31 -10.05 -2.62 -10.98
CA GLU A 31 -9.23 -1.57 -10.37
C GLU A 31 -9.07 -1.80 -8.86
N ILE A 32 -10.14 -2.17 -8.15
CA ILE A 32 -10.08 -2.50 -6.72
C ILE A 32 -9.12 -3.67 -6.46
N GLU A 33 -9.17 -4.72 -7.26
CA GLU A 33 -8.27 -5.88 -7.11
C GLU A 33 -6.80 -5.46 -7.30
N LEU A 34 -6.50 -4.68 -8.34
CA LEU A 34 -5.14 -4.16 -8.57
C LEU A 34 -4.67 -3.27 -7.41
N LEU A 35 -5.53 -2.38 -6.91
CA LEU A 35 -5.19 -1.51 -5.79
C LEU A 35 -4.96 -2.29 -4.49
N SER A 36 -5.73 -3.36 -4.26
CA SER A 36 -5.53 -4.23 -3.09
C SER A 36 -4.18 -4.95 -3.12
N GLN A 37 -3.72 -5.40 -4.30
CA GLN A 37 -2.41 -6.03 -4.46
C GLN A 37 -1.26 -5.03 -4.23
N ASP A 38 -1.42 -3.80 -4.71
CA ASP A 38 -0.43 -2.74 -4.48
C ASP A 38 -0.36 -2.34 -2.99
N ILE A 39 -1.51 -2.30 -2.28
CA ILE A 39 -1.57 -2.06 -0.83
C ILE A 39 -0.90 -3.18 -0.04
N GLU A 40 -1.23 -4.44 -0.32
CA GLU A 40 -0.63 -5.62 0.35
C GLU A 40 0.90 -5.62 0.17
N GLY A 41 1.39 -5.33 -1.03
CA GLY A 41 2.84 -5.22 -1.28
C GLY A 41 3.52 -4.09 -0.50
N ILE A 42 2.82 -2.98 -0.22
CA ILE A 42 3.33 -1.90 0.63
C ILE A 42 3.33 -2.33 2.10
N GLU A 43 2.27 -2.98 2.57
CA GLU A 43 2.13 -3.46 3.96
C GLU A 43 3.18 -4.53 4.30
N ASP A 44 3.46 -5.45 3.38
CA ASP A 44 4.55 -6.43 3.53
C ASP A 44 5.90 -5.74 3.74
N ILE A 45 6.21 -4.73 2.91
CA ILE A 45 7.47 -3.98 3.03
C ILE A 45 7.53 -3.16 4.32
N LEU A 46 6.41 -2.56 4.74
CA LEU A 46 6.33 -1.85 6.01
C LEU A 46 6.56 -2.79 7.19
N SER A 47 5.94 -3.98 7.19
CA SER A 47 6.12 -5.02 8.21
C SER A 47 7.56 -5.56 8.25
N GLU A 48 8.20 -5.74 7.09
CA GLU A 48 9.63 -6.11 7.02
C GLU A 48 10.56 -5.06 7.64
N ARG A 49 10.21 -3.77 7.51
CA ARG A 49 11.03 -2.63 7.95
C ARG A 49 10.77 -2.22 9.40
N ASP A 50 9.54 -2.39 9.86
CA ASP A 50 9.13 -2.16 11.24
C ASP A 50 8.35 -3.37 11.77
N PRO A 51 9.07 -4.44 12.19
CA PRO A 51 8.44 -5.66 12.69
C PRO A 51 7.72 -5.47 14.05
N MET A 52 7.72 -4.24 14.61
CA MET A 52 6.99 -3.89 15.83
C MET A 52 5.78 -2.98 15.56
N ALA A 53 5.41 -2.73 14.30
CA ALA A 53 4.23 -1.93 13.94
C ALA A 53 2.88 -2.66 14.12
N GLU A 54 2.90 -3.96 14.49
CA GLU A 54 1.71 -4.65 15.00
C GLU A 54 1.44 -4.26 16.47
N ASP A 55 0.56 -3.28 16.69
CA ASP A 55 -0.16 -3.08 17.96
C ASP A 55 -1.61 -2.59 17.70
#